data_AF-A0A356DW38-F1
#
_entry.id   AF-A0A356DW38-F1
#
_cell.length_a   1.000
_cell.length_b   1.000
_cell.length_c   1.000
_cell.angle_alpha   90.00
_cell.angle_beta   90.00
_cell.angle_gamma   90.00
#
_symmetry.space_group_name_H-M   'P 1'
#
loop_
_entity.id
_entity.type
_entity.pdbx_description
1 polymer ?
#
loop_
_entity_poly.entity_id
_entity_poly.type
_entity_poly.pdbx_seq_one_letter_code
_entity_poly.pdbx_strand_id
1 'polypeptide(L)' 'TPWAREKLYQLFNYRYNAELPTVITSSALPDELDQRLYSRMSDRRLCRIQIITAAGFTGK' A
#
# COMPACT_ATOMS: atom_id res chain seq x y z
N THR A 1 -16.31 0.33 -1.44
CA THR A 1 -17.42 0.56 -0.49
C THR A 1 -16.87 1.09 0.83
N PRO A 2 -17.67 1.77 1.67
CA PRO A 2 -17.21 2.26 2.99
C PRO A 2 -16.64 1.15 3.88
N TRP A 3 -17.34 0.01 3.96
CA TRP A 3 -16.91 -1.15 4.73
C TRP A 3 -15.54 -1.70 4.29
N ALA A 4 -15.31 -1.84 2.97
CA ALA A 4 -14.03 -2.36 2.47
C ALA A 4 -12.86 -1.42 2.85
N ARG A 5 -13.10 -0.11 2.81
CA ARG A 5 -12.11 0.90 3.22
C ARG A 5 -11.81 0.79 4.71
N GLU A 6 -12.83 0.63 5.54
CA GLU A 6 -12.68 0.44 7.00
C GLU A 6 -11.86 -0.81 7.32
N LYS A 7 -12.17 -1.94 6.69
CA LYS A 7 -11.44 -3.20 6.93
C LYS A 7 -10.00 -3.16 6.42
N LEU A 8 -9.76 -2.50 5.28
CA LEU A 8 -8.40 -2.25 4.81
C LEU A 8 -7.60 -1.44 5.84
N TYR A 9 -8.20 -0.38 6.40
CA TYR A 9 -7.55 0.40 7.45
C TYR A 9 -7.24 -0.40 8.71
N GLN A 10 -8.19 -1.19 9.20
CA GLN A 10 -7.99 -2.03 10.38
C GLN A 10 -6.83 -3.01 10.19
N LEU A 11 -6.82 -3.72 9.06
CA LEU A 11 -5.77 -4.70 8.75
C LEU A 11 -4.41 -4.02 8.57
N PHE A 12 -4.35 -2.95 7.77
CA PHE A 12 -3.11 -2.27 7.47
C PHE A 12 -2.48 -1.64 8.71
N ASN A 13 -3.29 -1.01 9.57
CA ASN A 13 -2.81 -0.41 10.81
C ASN A 13 -2.29 -1.46 11.80
N TYR A 14 -2.97 -2.59 11.94
CA TYR A 14 -2.50 -3.69 12.79
C TYR A 14 -1.14 -4.22 12.32
N ARG A 15 -0.99 -4.50 11.01
CA ARG A 15 0.27 -5.04 10.46
C ARG A 15 1.42 -4.06 10.53
N TYR A 16 1.17 -2.77 10.29
CA TYR A 16 2.17 -1.71 10.43
C TYR A 16 2.67 -1.60 11.87
N ASN A 17 1.76 -1.51 12.85
CA ASN A 17 2.13 -1.36 14.26
C ASN A 17 2.85 -2.59 14.85
N ALA A 18 2.52 -3.78 14.33
CA ALA A 18 3.17 -5.03 14.73
C ALA A 18 4.41 -5.37 13.87
N GLU A 19 4.83 -4.47 12.98
CA GLU A 19 5.98 -4.63 12.07
C GLU A 19 5.95 -5.95 11.27
N LEU A 20 4.75 -6.41 10.90
CA LEU A 20 4.57 -7.69 10.21
C LEU A 20 4.92 -7.55 8.71
N PRO A 21 5.72 -8.47 8.14
CA PRO A 21 6.08 -8.44 6.72
C PRO A 21 4.85 -8.38 5.83
N THR A 22 4.74 -7.36 4.98
CA THR A 22 3.56 -7.12 4.15
C THR A 22 3.97 -6.59 2.78
N VAL A 23 3.36 -7.12 1.71
CA VAL A 23 3.53 -6.61 0.35
C VAL A 23 2.19 -6.04 -0.11
N ILE A 24 2.21 -4.83 -0.65
CA ILE A 24 1.05 -4.15 -1.21
C ILE A 24 1.43 -3.70 -2.61
N THR A 25 0.57 -3.98 -3.57
CA THR A 25 0.68 -3.47 -4.93
C THR A 25 -0.47 -2.51 -5.21
N SER A 26 -0.18 -1.46 -5.96
CA SER A 26 -1.18 -0.48 -6.39
C SER A 26 -0.77 0.04 -7.76
N SER A 27 -1.76 0.26 -8.62
CA SER A 27 -1.58 1.02 -9.86
C SER A 27 -1.71 2.53 -9.65
N ALA A 28 -2.14 2.96 -8.47
CA ALA A 28 -2.31 4.36 -8.13
C ALA A 28 -0.98 5.05 -7.85
N LEU A 29 -0.85 6.30 -8.28
CA LEU A 29 0.28 7.16 -7.95
C LEU A 29 0.23 7.58 -6.47
N PRO A 30 1.37 7.96 -5.87
CA PRO A 30 1.44 8.42 -4.48
C PRO A 30 0.39 9.47 -4.10
N ASP A 31 0.14 10.43 -4.99
CA ASP A 31 -0.78 11.56 -4.75
C ASP A 31 -2.26 11.16 -4.86
N GLU A 32 -2.54 9.98 -5.42
CA GLU A 32 -3.89 9.41 -5.53
C GLU A 32 -4.23 8.52 -4.34
N LEU A 33 -3.23 8.16 -3.52
CA LEU A 33 -3.43 7.35 -2.33
C LEU A 33 -4.07 8.18 -1.22
N ASP A 34 -4.88 7.52 -0.39
CA ASP A 34 -5.38 8.15 0.83
C ASP A 34 -4.20 8.55 1.73
N GLN A 35 -4.19 9.81 2.16
CA GLN A 35 -3.10 10.39 2.95
C GLN A 35 -2.75 9.59 4.20
N ARG A 36 -3.72 8.93 4.85
CA ARG A 36 -3.48 8.11 6.06
C ARG A 36 -2.73 6.82 5.76
N LEU A 37 -3.02 6.19 4.61
CA LEU A 37 -2.26 5.03 4.14
C LEU A 37 -0.87 5.47 3.70
N TYR A 38 -0.81 6.54 2.90
CA TYR A 38 0.44 7.05 2.34
C TYR A 38 1.45 7.46 3.42
N SER A 39 1.01 8.11 4.49
CA SER A 39 1.86 8.49 5.62
C SER A 39 2.61 7.30 6.24
N ARG A 40 1.97 6.13 6.34
CA ARG A 40 2.61 4.89 6.85
C ARG A 40 3.46 4.21 5.80
N MET A 41 3.00 4.16 4.54
CA MET A 41 3.79 3.60 3.42
C MET A 41 5.08 4.39 3.17
N SER A 42 5.10 5.67 3.55
CA SER A 42 6.25 6.57 3.45
C SER A 42 7.25 6.42 4.59
N ASP A 43 6.96 5.61 5.62
CA ASP A 43 7.88 5.35 6.72
C ASP A 43 9.06 4.48 6.25
N ARG A 44 10.20 5.13 6.02
CA ARG A 44 11.43 4.50 5.54
C ARG A 44 12.08 3.53 6.53
N ARG A 45 11.64 3.50 7.80
CA ARG A 45 12.13 2.50 8.77
C ARG A 45 11.57 1.11 8.50
N LEU A 46 10.33 1.03 8.02
CA LEU A 46 9.58 -0.22 7.88
C LEU A 46 9.23 -0.55 6.43
N CYS A 47 9.08 0.46 5.58
CA CYS A 47 8.56 0.31 4.23
C CYS A 47 9.62 0.66 3.18
N ARG A 48 9.59 -0.09 2.07
CA ARG A 48 10.35 0.20 0.85
C ARG A 48 9.40 0.28 -0.33
N ILE A 49 9.32 1.46 -0.94
CA ILE A 49 8.50 1.69 -2.13
C ILE A 49 9.33 1.32 -3.37
N GLN A 50 8.80 0.41 -4.19
CA GLN A 50 9.41 0.00 -5.45
C GLN A 50 8.47 0.36 -6.60
N ILE A 51 8.95 1.19 -7.52
CA ILE A 51 8.21 1.60 -8.71
C ILE A 51 8.40 0.54 -9.79
N ILE A 52 7.28 0.02 -10.31
CA ILE A 52 7.27 -0.91 -11.43
C ILE A 52 7.00 -0.10 -12.70
N THR A 53 8.02 0.07 -13.53
CA THR A 53 7.91 0.78 -14.83
C THR A 53 7.60 -0.15 -15.99
N ALA A 54 7.59 -1.46 -15.75
CA ALA A 54 7.25 -2.46 -16.76
C ALA A 54 5.78 -2.34 -17.16
N ALA A 55 5.50 -2.52 -18.46
CA ALA A 55 4.13 -2.60 -18.95
C ALA A 55 3.41 -3.85 -18.40
N GLY A 56 2.08 -3.81 -18.40
CA GLY A 56 1.27 -4.97 -18.07
C GLY A 56 1.58 -6.15 -18.99
N PHE A 57 1.82 -7.32 -18.42
CA PHE A 57 2.10 -8.53 -19.18
C PHE A 57 0.82 -9.06 -19.86
N THR A 58 0.84 -9.22 -21.18
CA THR A 58 -0.32 -9.67 -21.98
C THR A 58 -0.22 -11.11 -22.48
N GLY A 59 0.94 -11.76 -22.36
CA GLY A 59 1.13 -13.17 -22.73
C GLY A 59 0.84 -13.53 -24.19
N LYS A 60 0.80 -12.55 -25.09
CA LYS A 60 0.68 -12.73 -26.55
C LYS A 60 2.05 -12.70 -27.20
#